data_AF-A0A1V8S7N9-F1
#
_entry.id   AF-A0A1V8S7N9-F1
#
_cell.length_a   1.000
_cell.length_b   1.000
_cell.length_c   1.000
_cell.angle_alpha   90.00
_cell.angle_beta   90.00
_cell.angle_gamma   90.00
#
_symmetry.space_group_name_H-M   'P 1'
#
loop_
_entity.id
_entity.type
_entity.pdbx_description
1 polymer ?
#
loop_
_entity_poly.entity_id
_entity_poly.type
_entity_poly.pdbx_seq_one_letter_code
_entity_poly.pdbx_strand_id
1 'polypeptide(L)'
;MDEYTQARYRATENAALLACLTEQVAAPAENTYATRDTGNAFPLRREMQIVDHLAFVSSTRDDPNGVTAVCMERDPDGAGVTFRIAVNSGCLLHIAQGFQEIADVMMRAAKHD
;
A
#
# COMPACT_ATOMS: atom_id res chain seq x y z
N MET A 1 30.31 -11.58 -28.99
CA MET A 1 29.81 -11.29 -27.62
C MET A 1 28.47 -11.97 -27.52
N ASP A 2 28.30 -12.85 -26.54
CA ASP A 2 27.14 -13.75 -26.44
C ASP A 2 25.87 -12.96 -26.04
N GLU A 3 24.75 -13.25 -26.71
CA GLU A 3 23.44 -12.62 -26.53
C GLU A 3 22.96 -12.74 -25.06
N TYR A 4 23.32 -13.85 -24.41
CA TYR A 4 23.06 -14.08 -22.99
C TYR A 4 23.79 -13.09 -22.08
N THR A 5 25.01 -12.71 -22.44
CA THR A 5 25.81 -11.73 -21.68
C THR A 5 25.21 -10.33 -21.84
N GLN A 6 24.74 -10.00 -23.05
CA GLN A 6 24.10 -8.72 -23.33
C GLN A 6 22.76 -8.58 -22.61
N ALA A 7 21.96 -9.65 -22.54
CA ALA A 7 20.71 -9.67 -21.79
C ALA A 7 20.91 -9.48 -20.28
N ARG A 8 21.93 -10.14 -19.68
CA ARG A 8 22.28 -9.94 -18.26
C ARG A 8 22.71 -8.51 -17.96
N TYR A 9 23.50 -7.90 -18.84
CA TYR A 9 23.92 -6.50 -18.67
C TYR A 9 22.72 -5.55 -18.64
N ARG A 10 21.80 -5.68 -19.61
CA ARG A 10 20.57 -4.86 -19.65
C ARG A 10 19.68 -5.06 -18.45
N ALA A 11 19.52 -6.30 -17.97
CA ALA A 11 18.72 -6.58 -16.79
C ALA A 11 19.33 -5.95 -15.52
N THR A 12 20.65 -5.99 -15.40
CA THR A 12 21.37 -5.39 -14.26
C THR A 12 21.28 -3.86 -14.29
N GLU A 13 21.42 -3.26 -15.49
CA GLU A 13 21.30 -1.82 -15.70
C GLU A 13 19.87 -1.34 -15.40
N ASN A 14 18.85 -2.03 -15.90
CA ASN A 14 17.45 -1.71 -15.62
C ASN A 14 17.12 -1.85 -14.13
N ALA A 15 17.64 -2.88 -13.46
CA ALA A 15 17.45 -3.06 -12.02
C ALA A 15 18.12 -1.93 -11.21
N ALA A 16 19.31 -1.49 -11.62
CA ALA A 16 20.00 -0.36 -11.00
C ALA A 16 19.25 0.96 -11.21
N LEU A 17 18.73 1.21 -12.42
CA LEU A 17 17.91 2.38 -12.71
C LEU A 17 16.61 2.39 -11.90
N LEU A 18 15.93 1.24 -11.79
CA LEU A 18 14.75 1.10 -10.94
C LEU A 18 15.08 1.34 -9.46
N ALA A 19 16.20 0.81 -8.97
CA ALA A 19 16.66 1.07 -7.61
C ALA A 19 16.86 2.57 -7.35
N CYS A 20 17.49 3.30 -8.29
CA CYS A 20 17.66 4.75 -8.20
C CYS A 20 16.34 5.54 -8.23
N LEU A 21 15.29 5.01 -8.86
CA LEU A 21 13.95 5.62 -8.86
C LEU A 21 13.17 5.31 -7.57
N THR A 22 13.54 4.24 -6.86
CA THR A 22 12.91 3.82 -5.59
C THR A 22 13.63 4.32 -4.35
N GLU A 23 14.86 4.84 -4.47
CA GLU A 23 15.61 5.36 -3.32
C GLU A 23 15.01 6.69 -2.83
N GLN A 24 14.31 6.57 -1.71
CA GLN A 24 13.75 7.64 -0.89
C GLN A 24 12.63 8.46 -1.55
N VAL A 25 11.39 8.12 -1.18
CA VAL A 25 10.31 9.10 -1.14
C VAL A 25 10.78 10.22 -0.19
N ALA A 26 11.26 11.33 -0.76
CA ALA A 26 11.56 12.52 0.01
C ALA A 26 10.32 12.87 0.83
N ALA A 27 10.49 13.08 2.14
CA ALA A 27 9.38 13.51 2.98
C ALA A 27 8.73 14.74 2.33
N PRO A 28 7.39 14.77 2.22
CA PRO A 28 6.71 15.83 1.49
C PRO A 28 7.15 17.20 2.05
N ALA A 29 7.70 18.04 1.17
CA ALA A 29 8.23 19.35 1.54
C ALA A 29 7.14 20.28 2.11
N GLU A 30 5.90 20.00 1.77
CA GLU A 30 4.70 20.66 2.25
C GLU A 30 3.73 19.57 2.72
N ASN A 31 3.19 19.71 3.94
CA ASN A 31 2.55 18.68 4.77
C ASN A 31 3.53 17.88 5.65
N THR A 32 4.22 18.57 6.55
CA THR A 32 4.62 17.93 7.81
C THR A 32 3.37 17.41 8.47
N TYR A 33 3.18 16.08 8.43
CA TYR A 33 2.23 15.42 9.30
C TYR A 33 2.61 15.84 10.72
N ALA A 34 1.74 16.59 11.38
CA ALA A 34 1.84 16.71 12.82
C ALA A 34 1.79 15.27 13.32
N THR A 35 2.91 14.74 13.81
CA THR A 35 2.96 13.45 14.49
C THR A 35 2.01 13.58 15.66
N ARG A 36 0.76 13.19 15.46
CA ARG A 36 -0.20 13.01 16.53
C ARG A 36 0.33 11.82 17.28
N ASP A 37 1.13 12.12 18.30
CA ASP A 37 1.55 11.19 19.33
C ASP A 37 0.34 10.92 20.24
N THR A 38 -0.77 10.49 19.64
CA THR A 38 -1.83 9.83 20.36
C THR A 38 -1.27 8.42 20.53
N GLY A 39 -0.92 8.02 21.76
CA GLY A 39 -0.37 6.68 22.08
C GLY A 39 -1.26 5.49 21.71
N ASN A 40 -2.27 5.73 20.89
CA ASN A 40 -3.17 4.79 20.25
C ASN A 40 -2.74 4.43 18.82
N ALA A 41 -1.73 5.07 18.20
CA ALA A 41 -1.30 4.72 16.84
C ALA A 41 -0.82 3.26 16.73
N PHE A 42 -1.07 2.60 15.59
CA PHE A 42 -0.44 1.31 15.35
C PHE A 42 1.07 1.51 15.17
N PRO A 43 1.91 0.54 15.53
CA PRO A 43 3.30 0.57 15.12
C PRO A 43 3.36 0.64 13.60
N LEU A 44 4.14 1.58 13.05
CA LEU A 44 4.29 1.78 11.59
C LEU A 44 4.51 0.47 10.84
N ARG A 45 5.32 -0.44 11.39
CA ARG A 45 5.59 -1.76 10.81
C ARG A 45 4.31 -2.60 10.61
N ARG A 46 3.35 -2.49 11.53
CA ARG A 46 2.08 -3.22 11.47
C ARG A 46 1.13 -2.58 10.47
N GLU A 47 1.09 -1.25 10.41
CA GLU A 47 0.33 -0.53 9.37
C GLU A 47 0.85 -0.88 7.98
N MET A 48 2.17 -0.80 7.79
CA MET A 48 2.82 -1.18 6.54
C MET A 48 2.47 -2.62 6.14
N GLN A 49 2.56 -3.58 7.07
CA GLN A 49 2.25 -4.98 6.75
C GLN A 49 0.79 -5.18 6.31
N ILE A 50 -0.15 -4.52 6.98
CA ILE A 50 -1.58 -4.63 6.63
C ILE A 50 -1.81 -3.98 5.26
N VAL A 51 -1.25 -2.80 5.04
CA VAL A 51 -1.37 -2.06 3.77
C VAL A 51 -0.75 -2.86 2.62
N ASP A 52 0.41 -3.49 2.82
CA ASP A 52 1.06 -4.33 1.80
C ASP A 52 0.19 -5.52 1.39
N HIS A 53 -0.37 -6.22 2.37
CA HIS A 53 -1.27 -7.34 2.10
C HIS A 53 -2.53 -6.89 1.37
N LEU A 54 -3.12 -5.75 1.77
CA LEU A 54 -4.30 -5.20 1.12
C LEU A 54 -4.00 -4.71 -0.30
N ALA A 55 -2.85 -4.06 -0.51
CA ALA A 55 -2.38 -3.65 -1.82
C ALA A 55 -2.20 -4.88 -2.73
N PHE A 56 -1.57 -5.94 -2.22
CA PHE A 56 -1.40 -7.21 -2.94
C PHE A 56 -2.76 -7.83 -3.33
N VAL A 57 -3.69 -7.96 -2.39
CA VAL A 57 -5.02 -8.53 -2.65
C VAL A 57 -5.83 -7.65 -3.63
N SER A 58 -5.64 -6.34 -3.59
CA SER A 58 -6.32 -5.40 -4.50
C SER A 58 -5.80 -5.48 -5.95
N SER A 59 -4.55 -5.93 -6.14
CA SER A 59 -3.90 -6.09 -7.44
C SER A 59 -4.37 -7.35 -8.18
N THR A 60 -5.68 -7.45 -8.42
CA THR A 60 -6.33 -8.60 -9.05
C THR A 60 -6.06 -8.74 -10.55
N ARG A 61 -5.48 -7.71 -11.17
CA ARG A 61 -5.17 -7.66 -12.60
C ARG A 61 -3.78 -7.08 -12.83
N ASP A 62 -3.06 -7.67 -13.76
CA ASP A 62 -1.81 -7.12 -14.29
C ASP A 62 -2.15 -6.05 -15.34
N ASP A 63 -2.70 -4.92 -14.86
CA ASP A 63 -3.03 -3.75 -15.67
C ASP A 63 -2.27 -2.54 -15.14
N PRO A 64 -1.35 -1.94 -15.92
CA PRO A 64 -0.61 -0.75 -15.50
C PRO A 64 -1.52 0.47 -15.28
N ASN A 65 -2.75 0.45 -15.78
CA ASN A 65 -3.76 1.48 -15.51
C ASN A 65 -4.65 1.13 -14.30
N GLY A 66 -4.47 -0.02 -13.65
CA GLY A 66 -5.27 -0.48 -12.52
C GLY A 66 -4.50 -0.44 -11.19
N VAL A 67 -3.53 0.47 -11.05
CA VAL A 67 -2.69 0.57 -9.86
C VAL A 67 -3.51 1.11 -8.70
N THR A 68 -3.59 0.32 -7.63
CA THR A 68 -4.30 0.67 -6.40
C THR A 68 -3.30 1.08 -5.33
N ALA A 69 -3.46 2.29 -4.81
CA ALA A 69 -2.77 2.77 -3.61
C ALA A 69 -3.70 2.61 -2.41
N VAL A 70 -3.19 2.03 -1.34
CA VAL A 70 -3.93 1.80 -0.09
C VAL A 70 -3.18 2.50 1.04
N CYS A 71 -3.94 3.17 1.91
CA CYS A 71 -3.45 3.75 3.15
C CYS A 71 -4.38 3.34 4.29
N MET A 72 -3.82 3.19 5.48
CA MET A 72 -4.53 2.85 6.70
C MET A 72 -4.17 3.89 7.76
N GLU A 73 -5.18 4.41 8.44
CA GLU A 73 -5.02 5.32 9.57
C GLU A 73 -5.95 4.86 10.68
N ARG A 74 -5.47 4.87 11.92
CA ARG A 74 -6.34 4.64 13.07
C ARG A 74 -7.07 5.92 13.43
N ASP A 75 -8.34 5.79 13.82
CA ASP A 75 -9.14 6.94 14.19
C ASP A 75 -8.58 7.64 15.45
N PRO A 76 -8.73 8.97 15.58
CA PRO A 76 -8.15 9.73 16.70
C PRO A 76 -8.64 9.28 18.09
N ASP A 77 -9.85 8.73 18.16
CA ASP A 77 -10.46 8.18 19.38
C ASP A 77 -10.06 6.71 19.65
N GLY A 78 -9.33 6.08 18.72
CA GLY A 78 -8.94 4.69 18.77
C GLY A 78 -10.10 3.71 18.57
N ALA A 79 -11.30 4.20 18.22
CA ALA A 79 -12.52 3.39 18.08
C ALA A 79 -12.56 2.60 16.76
N GLY A 80 -11.77 3.00 15.78
CA GLY A 80 -11.79 2.41 14.45
C GLY A 80 -10.51 2.58 13.66
N VAL A 81 -10.60 2.13 12.42
CA VAL A 81 -9.55 2.24 11.41
C VAL A 81 -10.20 2.72 10.13
N THR A 82 -9.62 3.75 9.54
CA THR A 82 -9.99 4.29 8.25
C THR A 82 -9.01 3.79 7.18
N PHE A 83 -9.53 3.16 6.13
CA PHE A 83 -8.77 2.85 4.93
C PHE A 83 -9.04 3.91 3.85
N ARG A 84 -7.97 4.44 3.25
CA ARG A 84 -8.05 5.33 2.08
C ARG A 84 -7.51 4.58 0.88
N ILE A 85 -8.32 4.50 -0.17
CA ILE A 85 -7.98 3.78 -1.41
C ILE A 85 -8.00 4.78 -2.55
N ALA A 86 -6.97 4.77 -3.37
CA ALA A 86 -6.89 5.55 -4.60
C ALA A 86 -6.53 4.62 -5.76
N VAL A 87 -7.11 4.86 -6.93
CA VAL A 87 -6.79 4.14 -8.16
C VAL A 87 -6.49 5.14 -9.26
N ASN A 88 -5.47 4.86 -10.08
CA ASN A 88 -5.12 5.73 -11.20
C ASN A 88 -6.14 5.65 -12.35
N SER A 89 -6.78 4.50 -12.56
CA SER A 89 -7.94 4.36 -13.43
C SER A 89 -8.86 3.20 -13.01
N GLY A 90 -10.06 3.14 -13.59
CA GLY A 90 -11.03 2.09 -13.33
C GLY A 90 -12.04 2.42 -12.22
N CYS A 91 -12.82 1.40 -11.83
CA CYS A 91 -13.93 1.56 -10.91
C CYS A 91 -13.49 1.27 -9.46
N LEU A 92 -13.33 2.34 -8.67
CA LEU A 92 -13.00 2.27 -7.24
C LEU A 92 -14.07 1.52 -6.42
N LEU A 93 -15.32 1.51 -6.88
CA LEU A 93 -16.46 0.98 -6.14
C LEU A 93 -16.29 -0.50 -5.78
N HIS A 94 -15.80 -1.32 -6.72
CA HIS A 94 -15.62 -2.75 -6.51
C HIS A 94 -14.51 -3.06 -5.51
N ILE A 95 -13.42 -2.28 -5.54
CA ILE A 95 -12.30 -2.40 -4.60
C ILE A 95 -12.76 -1.98 -3.20
N ALA A 96 -13.44 -0.84 -3.09
CA ALA A 96 -13.98 -0.37 -1.82
C ALA A 96 -14.95 -1.39 -1.20
N GLN A 97 -15.82 -2.00 -2.01
CA GLN A 97 -16.73 -3.03 -1.55
C GLN A 97 -16.00 -4.29 -1.05
N GLY A 98 -14.98 -4.78 -1.78
CA GLY A 98 -14.17 -5.91 -1.31
C GLY A 98 -13.44 -5.61 0.00
N PHE A 99 -12.95 -4.38 0.18
CA PHE A 99 -12.33 -3.96 1.44
C PHE A 99 -13.34 -3.90 2.59
N GLN A 100 -14.56 -3.44 2.33
CA GLN A 100 -15.64 -3.45 3.32
C GLN A 100 -15.96 -4.89 3.76
N GLU A 101 -16.05 -5.84 2.83
CA GLU A 101 -16.31 -7.25 3.14
C GLU A 101 -15.19 -7.86 4.01
N ILE A 102 -13.93 -7.57 3.69
CA ILE A 102 -12.77 -7.98 4.51
C ILE A 102 -12.87 -7.37 5.91
N ALA A 103 -13.15 -6.07 6.02
CA ALA A 103 -13.28 -5.38 7.30
C ALA A 103 -14.41 -5.98 8.15
N ASP A 104 -15.56 -6.29 7.54
CA ASP A 104 -16.70 -6.92 8.21
C ASP A 104 -16.38 -8.33 8.72
N VAL A 105 -15.60 -9.10 7.98
CA VAL A 105 -15.10 -10.41 8.44
C VAL A 105 -14.16 -10.23 9.63
N MET A 106 -13.19 -9.30 9.54
CA MET A 106 -12.24 -9.04 10.63
C MET A 106 -12.95 -8.55 11.90
N MET A 107 -13.93 -7.66 11.78
CA MET A 107 -14.72 -7.17 12.91
C MET A 107 -15.55 -8.28 13.56
N ARG A 108 -16.08 -9.22 12.77
CA ARG A 108 -16.79 -10.39 13.31
C ARG A 108 -15.85 -11.33 14.04
N ALA A 109 -14.69 -11.62 13.46
CA ALA A 109 -13.67 -12.47 14.09
C ALA A 109 -13.22 -11.88 15.44
N ALA A 110 -12.94 -10.57 15.49
CA ALA A 110 -12.50 -9.89 16.71
C ALA A 110 -13.56 -9.83 17.83
N LYS A 111 -14.85 -10.01 17.52
CA LYS A 111 -15.93 -10.11 18.53
C LYS A 111 -16.07 -11.50 19.14
N HIS A 112 -15.41 -12.50 18.56
CA HIS A 112 -15.49 -13.90 18.95
C HIS A 112 -14.22 -14.43 19.65
N ASP A 113 -13.22 -13.56 19.86
CA ASP A 113 -12.07 -13.76 20.76
C ASP A 113 -12.32 -13.08 22.12
#